data_AF-A0A3D9ASF6-F1
#
_entry.id   AF-A0A3D9ASF6-F1
#
_cell.length_a   1.000
_cell.length_b   1.000
_cell.length_c   1.000
_cell.angle_alpha   90.00
_cell.angle_beta   90.00
_cell.angle_gamma   90.00
#
_symmetry.space_group_name_H-M   'P 1'
#
loop_
_entity.id
_entity.type
_entity.pdbx_description
1 polymer ?
#
loop_
_entity_poly.entity_id
_entity_poly.type
_entity_poly.pdbx_seq_one_letter_code
_entity_poly.pdbx_strand_id
1 'polypeptide(L)'
;MIIQKTENSRISTFDPNNFSFGGTFSDHMIICEYENGKWGEVKLVPYGPLLFTPAMMGVNYGQACFEGMKAYKDKDGQVFLFRPEKNFERINKSAARLAMPQVTEEIFLDGLKALIDIDREWVPQGEGNSLYIRPLIFATEEALKARVSNKYMFAIVATPAKMYYTEPVSVKISDHYSRAASGGVGSAKAAGNYAASFYPTQLAMEEGYDQIIWTDDATHEYFEESGTMNVFVRINDTIYTPPTSEKILDGVTRDSFIQLAKKRGFEIKVEPIKVKDVMEAQRNGTLKEVWGVGTAVVTTVFQALGYNGEKLELPRLSDEESFAVILKNDLVDLQNNLTEDPFGWRVLVDHALETV
;
A
#
# COMPACT_ATOMS: atom_id res chain seq x y z
N MET A 1 26.70 -7.47 -2.43
CA MET A 1 25.61 -8.20 -1.73
C MET A 1 26.10 -9.57 -1.33
N ILE A 2 25.82 -10.01 -0.10
CA ILE A 2 26.06 -11.39 0.35
C ILE A 2 24.77 -12.20 0.13
N ILE A 3 24.88 -13.36 -0.51
CA ILE A 3 23.73 -14.24 -0.80
C ILE A 3 23.92 -15.56 -0.05
N GLN A 4 22.94 -15.89 0.80
CA GLN A 4 22.83 -17.18 1.46
C GLN A 4 21.49 -17.81 1.06
N LYS A 5 21.54 -18.83 0.20
CA LYS A 5 20.35 -19.58 -0.22
C LYS A 5 19.88 -20.48 0.93
N THR A 6 18.57 -20.66 1.07
CA THR A 6 18.00 -21.65 1.99
C THR A 6 18.32 -23.07 1.51
N GLU A 7 18.61 -23.97 2.44
CA GLU A 7 18.71 -25.41 2.17
C GLU A 7 17.35 -26.12 2.27
N ASN A 8 16.34 -25.44 2.84
CA ASN A 8 15.04 -26.00 3.18
C ASN A 8 13.92 -25.08 2.66
N SER A 9 13.79 -24.99 1.33
CA SER A 9 12.71 -24.23 0.69
C SER A 9 11.35 -24.80 1.07
N ARG A 10 10.40 -23.90 1.38
CA ARG A 10 9.04 -24.28 1.80
C ARG A 10 8.04 -24.25 0.65
N ILE A 11 8.45 -23.85 -0.55
CA ILE A 11 7.54 -23.69 -1.71
C ILE A 11 6.81 -24.99 -2.08
N SER A 12 7.47 -26.14 -1.95
CA SER A 12 6.89 -27.46 -2.26
C SER A 12 5.73 -27.84 -1.32
N THR A 13 5.66 -27.21 -0.15
CA THR A 13 4.60 -27.43 0.86
C THR A 13 3.57 -26.30 0.89
N PHE A 14 3.76 -25.26 0.10
CA PHE A 14 2.82 -24.14 0.01
C PHE A 14 1.56 -24.56 -0.75
N ASP A 15 0.39 -24.37 -0.14
CA ASP A 15 -0.89 -24.55 -0.82
C ASP A 15 -1.33 -23.20 -1.43
N PRO A 16 -1.24 -23.02 -2.76
CA PRO A 16 -1.65 -21.78 -3.41
C PRO A 16 -3.16 -21.55 -3.33
N ASN A 17 -3.97 -22.55 -2.97
CA ASN A 17 -5.42 -22.43 -2.82
C ASN A 17 -5.83 -22.00 -1.41
N ASN A 18 -5.02 -22.30 -0.39
CA ASN A 18 -5.36 -22.10 1.01
C ASN A 18 -4.30 -21.29 1.78
N PHE A 19 -4.31 -19.96 1.63
CA PHE A 19 -3.47 -19.07 2.44
C PHE A 19 -4.18 -17.74 2.72
N SER A 20 -3.81 -17.09 3.83
CA SER A 20 -4.23 -15.74 4.17
C SER A 20 -3.14 -14.73 3.84
N PHE A 21 -3.54 -13.53 3.41
CA PHE A 21 -2.61 -12.45 3.12
C PHE A 21 -1.75 -12.13 4.36
N GLY A 22 -0.43 -12.16 4.21
CA GLY A 22 0.52 -11.88 5.30
C GLY A 22 0.70 -13.01 6.32
N GLY A 23 0.08 -14.18 6.13
CA GLY A 23 0.25 -15.35 7.00
C GLY A 23 1.42 -16.27 6.59
N THR A 24 1.82 -16.24 5.33
CA THR A 24 2.90 -17.06 4.76
C THR A 24 3.94 -16.17 4.10
N PHE A 25 5.23 -16.45 4.28
CA PHE A 25 6.33 -15.65 3.72
C PHE A 25 7.21 -16.49 2.80
N SER A 26 7.83 -15.84 1.82
CA SER A 26 8.80 -16.48 0.92
C SER A 26 10.05 -16.97 1.68
N ASP A 27 10.91 -17.73 1.00
CA ASP A 27 12.01 -18.42 1.66
C ASP A 27 13.18 -17.52 2.05
N HIS A 28 13.27 -16.33 1.47
CA HIS A 28 14.35 -15.38 1.73
C HIS A 28 13.84 -13.99 2.14
N MET A 29 14.76 -13.19 2.64
CA MET A 29 14.56 -11.77 2.93
C MET A 29 15.84 -10.98 2.65
N ILE A 30 15.69 -9.67 2.45
CA ILE A 30 16.81 -8.72 2.42
C ILE A 30 16.99 -8.11 3.80
N ILE A 31 18.24 -7.95 4.23
CA ILE A 31 18.63 -7.16 5.40
C ILE A 31 19.81 -6.27 5.04
N CYS A 32 19.77 -5.01 5.47
CA CYS A 32 20.89 -4.10 5.46
C CYS A 32 20.87 -3.30 6.77
N GLU A 33 21.96 -3.34 7.53
CA GLU A 33 22.08 -2.66 8.82
C GLU A 33 22.70 -1.28 8.64
N TYR A 34 22.23 -0.30 9.40
CA TYR A 34 22.84 1.02 9.49
C TYR A 34 23.45 1.20 10.87
N GLU A 35 24.73 1.54 10.92
CA GLU A 35 25.45 1.88 12.14
C GLU A 35 26.65 2.76 11.80
N ASN A 36 27.12 3.58 12.74
CA ASN A 36 28.28 4.46 12.57
C ASN A 36 28.14 5.41 11.37
N GLY A 37 26.92 5.87 11.09
CA GLY A 37 26.65 6.88 10.05
C GLY A 37 26.55 6.33 8.62
N LYS A 38 26.50 5.01 8.43
CA LYS A 38 26.43 4.40 7.09
C LYS A 38 25.64 3.09 7.06
N TRP A 39 25.10 2.78 5.90
CA TRP A 39 24.59 1.43 5.60
C TRP A 39 25.75 0.46 5.41
N GLY A 40 25.58 -0.75 5.91
CA GLY A 40 26.50 -1.86 5.74
C GLY A 40 26.24 -2.65 4.46
N GLU A 41 26.70 -3.89 4.44
CA GLU A 41 26.50 -4.79 3.30
C GLU A 41 25.05 -5.28 3.23
N VAL A 42 24.48 -5.30 2.02
CA VAL A 42 23.18 -5.93 1.75
C VAL A 42 23.33 -7.44 1.82
N LYS A 43 22.48 -8.09 2.61
CA LYS A 43 22.42 -9.54 2.82
C LYS A 43 21.07 -10.07 2.31
N LEU A 44 21.10 -10.99 1.37
CA LEU A 44 19.98 -11.84 1.01
C LEU A 44 20.14 -13.16 1.76
N VAL A 45 19.25 -13.45 2.69
CA VAL A 45 19.38 -14.57 3.63
C VAL A 45 18.06 -15.32 3.77
N PRO A 46 18.05 -16.55 4.30
CA PRO A 46 16.80 -17.26 4.59
C PRO A 46 15.89 -16.44 5.52
N TYR A 47 14.60 -16.43 5.23
CA TYR A 47 13.59 -15.77 6.05
C TYR A 47 13.55 -16.38 7.45
N GLY A 48 13.64 -15.53 8.47
CA GLY A 48 13.73 -16.01 9.85
C GLY A 48 13.66 -14.89 10.90
N PRO A 49 13.61 -15.27 12.18
CA PRO A 49 13.51 -14.31 13.28
C PRO A 49 14.76 -13.45 13.42
N LEU A 50 14.57 -12.22 13.87
CA LEU A 50 15.61 -11.30 14.31
C LEU A 50 15.58 -11.17 15.83
N LEU A 51 16.74 -11.09 16.46
CA LEU A 51 16.86 -10.97 17.92
C LEU A 51 17.01 -9.50 18.32
N PHE A 52 16.01 -8.97 19.02
CA PHE A 52 16.02 -7.64 19.63
C PHE A 52 15.53 -7.73 21.07
N THR A 53 16.03 -6.87 21.97
CA THR A 53 15.48 -6.76 23.32
C THR A 53 14.26 -5.82 23.36
N PRO A 54 13.44 -5.86 24.43
CA PRO A 54 12.37 -4.89 24.65
C PRO A 54 12.84 -3.43 24.73
N ALA A 55 14.15 -3.17 24.86
CA ALA A 55 14.72 -1.82 24.85
C ALA A 55 14.87 -1.23 23.44
N MET A 56 14.51 -1.96 22.37
CA MET A 56 14.59 -1.47 20.99
C MET A 56 13.76 -0.20 20.79
N MET A 57 14.40 0.86 20.30
CA MET A 57 13.78 2.17 20.10
C MET A 57 12.59 2.14 19.13
N GLY A 58 12.63 1.30 18.10
CA GLY A 58 11.51 1.13 17.18
C GLY A 58 10.20 0.72 17.87
N VAL A 59 10.27 -0.15 18.88
CA VAL A 59 9.11 -0.59 19.67
C VAL A 59 8.66 0.49 20.66
N ASN A 60 9.60 1.21 21.28
CA ASN A 60 9.28 2.17 22.33
C ASN A 60 8.84 3.54 21.79
N TYR A 61 9.32 3.95 20.61
CA TYR A 61 9.11 5.29 20.06
C TYR A 61 8.60 5.31 18.61
N GLY A 62 8.35 4.15 18.01
CA GLY A 62 7.70 4.06 16.70
C GLY A 62 8.48 4.67 15.53
N GLN A 63 9.81 4.85 15.66
CA GLN A 63 10.67 5.36 14.59
C GLN A 63 10.86 4.27 13.51
N ALA A 64 9.83 4.11 12.67
CA ALA A 64 9.76 3.12 11.62
C ALA A 64 8.83 3.56 10.47
N CYS A 65 9.20 3.19 9.24
CA CYS A 65 8.35 3.30 8.05
C CYS A 65 8.44 2.04 7.18
N PHE A 66 7.51 1.90 6.26
CA PHE A 66 7.47 0.76 5.36
C PHE A 66 6.94 1.12 3.98
N GLU A 67 7.05 0.18 3.06
CA GLU A 67 6.48 0.24 1.72
C GLU A 67 5.59 -0.96 1.42
N GLY A 68 4.83 -0.86 0.33
CA GLY A 68 4.01 -1.95 -0.16
C GLY A 68 3.92 -1.93 -1.68
N MET A 69 4.42 -2.98 -2.31
CA MET A 69 4.32 -3.22 -3.75
C MET A 69 4.04 -4.69 -4.03
N LYS A 70 3.91 -5.05 -5.31
CA LYS A 70 3.61 -6.40 -5.75
C LYS A 70 4.48 -6.79 -6.95
N ALA A 71 4.83 -8.07 -7.01
CA ALA A 71 5.30 -8.75 -8.20
C ALA A 71 4.18 -9.62 -8.79
N TYR A 72 4.12 -9.67 -10.11
CA TYR A 72 3.10 -10.38 -10.89
C TYR A 72 3.78 -11.33 -11.86
N LYS A 73 3.19 -12.51 -12.06
CA LYS A 73 3.68 -13.53 -13.00
C LYS A 73 2.74 -13.59 -14.20
N ASP A 74 3.27 -13.40 -15.39
CA ASP A 74 2.47 -13.43 -16.61
C ASP A 74 2.17 -14.86 -17.11
N LYS A 75 1.52 -14.97 -18.27
CA LYS A 75 1.17 -16.25 -18.89
C LYS A 75 2.39 -17.07 -19.32
N ASP A 76 3.51 -16.41 -19.60
CA ASP A 76 4.76 -17.00 -20.08
C ASP A 76 5.74 -17.27 -18.92
N GLY A 77 5.31 -17.04 -17.68
CA GLY A 77 6.08 -17.25 -16.45
C GLY A 77 7.07 -16.14 -16.12
N GLN A 78 7.08 -15.04 -16.87
CA GLN A 78 7.91 -13.87 -16.60
C GLN A 78 7.36 -13.09 -15.40
N VAL A 79 8.27 -12.54 -14.59
CA VAL A 79 7.90 -11.81 -13.38
C VAL A 79 8.15 -10.32 -13.57
N PHE A 80 7.13 -9.53 -13.24
CA PHE A 80 7.16 -8.07 -13.35
C PHE A 80 6.88 -7.40 -12.01
N LEU A 81 7.62 -6.34 -11.73
CA LEU A 81 7.33 -5.37 -10.69
C LEU A 81 6.52 -4.22 -11.27
N PHE A 82 5.63 -3.65 -10.45
CA PHE A 82 4.83 -2.49 -10.83
C PHE A 82 5.36 -1.22 -10.14
N ARG A 83 5.93 -0.31 -10.95
CA ARG A 83 6.44 1.01 -10.54
C ARG A 83 7.33 1.02 -9.28
N PRO A 84 8.30 0.09 -9.14
CA PRO A 84 9.11 -0.04 -7.91
C PRO A 84 9.88 1.24 -7.57
N GLU A 85 10.24 2.06 -8.57
CA GLU A 85 10.92 3.35 -8.40
C GLU A 85 10.07 4.35 -7.60
N LYS A 86 8.73 4.33 -7.77
CA LYS A 86 7.83 5.21 -7.02
C LYS A 86 7.77 4.84 -5.54
N ASN A 87 7.87 3.55 -5.24
CA ASN A 87 7.97 3.08 -3.85
C ASN A 87 9.34 3.41 -3.24
N PHE A 88 10.42 3.29 -4.02
CA PHE A 88 11.77 3.74 -3.60
C PHE A 88 11.79 5.25 -3.27
N GLU A 89 11.25 6.09 -4.14
CA GLU A 89 11.12 7.52 -3.88
C GLU A 89 10.36 7.78 -2.56
N ARG A 90 9.25 7.07 -2.34
CA ARG A 90 8.36 7.30 -1.20
C ARG A 90 8.90 6.75 0.13
N ILE A 91 9.63 5.64 0.14
CA ILE A 91 10.28 5.17 1.37
C ILE A 91 11.34 6.16 1.83
N ASN A 92 12.09 6.77 0.91
CA ASN A 92 13.10 7.77 1.25
C ASN A 92 12.50 9.11 1.71
N LYS A 93 11.35 9.51 1.15
CA LYS A 93 10.55 10.62 1.71
C LYS A 93 10.08 10.32 3.14
N SER A 94 9.62 9.08 3.38
CA SER A 94 9.17 8.65 4.71
C SER A 94 10.32 8.59 5.72
N ALA A 95 11.48 8.07 5.31
CA ALA A 95 12.69 8.04 6.12
C ALA A 95 13.14 9.44 6.53
N ALA A 96 13.21 10.37 5.57
CA ALA A 96 13.56 11.76 5.86
C ALA A 96 12.58 12.41 6.83
N ARG A 97 11.26 12.22 6.64
CA ARG A 97 10.23 12.78 7.54
C ARG A 97 10.34 12.28 8.98
N LEU A 98 10.84 11.05 9.17
CA LEU A 98 11.02 10.41 10.47
C LEU A 98 12.46 10.53 11.01
N ALA A 99 13.30 11.37 10.40
CA ALA A 99 14.72 11.52 10.76
C ALA A 99 15.49 10.19 10.75
N MET A 100 15.24 9.35 9.75
CA MET A 100 15.94 8.08 9.51
C MET A 100 16.86 8.19 8.29
N PRO A 101 17.93 7.39 8.20
CA PRO A 101 18.77 7.34 7.01
C PRO A 101 17.97 6.89 5.78
N GLN A 102 18.23 7.54 4.65
CA GLN A 102 17.70 7.13 3.34
C GLN A 102 18.50 5.94 2.80
N VAL A 103 17.84 5.04 2.09
CA VAL A 103 18.47 3.90 1.40
C VAL A 103 18.84 4.29 -0.03
N THR A 104 19.89 3.67 -0.57
CA THR A 104 20.29 3.85 -1.97
C THR A 104 19.47 2.97 -2.91
N GLU A 105 19.52 3.24 -4.22
CA GLU A 105 18.91 2.37 -5.23
C GLU A 105 19.49 0.95 -5.18
N GLU A 106 20.80 0.81 -4.98
CA GLU A 106 21.46 -0.49 -4.83
C GLU A 106 20.87 -1.30 -3.66
N ILE A 107 20.63 -0.64 -2.51
CA ILE A 107 20.05 -1.31 -1.34
C ILE A 107 18.60 -1.72 -1.62
N PHE A 108 17.82 -0.82 -2.22
CA PHE A 108 16.38 -1.03 -2.38
C PHE A 108 16.02 -1.79 -3.65
N LEU A 109 16.35 -1.26 -4.84
CA LEU A 109 15.91 -1.79 -6.13
C LEU A 109 16.69 -3.05 -6.52
N ASP A 110 18.01 -3.06 -6.35
CA ASP A 110 18.80 -4.27 -6.69
C ASP A 110 18.55 -5.38 -5.66
N GLY A 111 18.44 -5.03 -4.38
CA GLY A 111 18.01 -5.96 -3.32
C GLY A 111 16.61 -6.56 -3.59
N LEU A 112 15.65 -5.71 -3.98
CA LEU A 112 14.32 -6.13 -4.40
C LEU A 112 14.35 -7.11 -5.56
N LYS A 113 15.04 -6.76 -6.66
CA LYS A 113 15.14 -7.62 -7.85
C LYS A 113 15.80 -8.95 -7.52
N ALA A 114 16.89 -8.94 -6.74
CA ALA A 114 17.58 -10.16 -6.31
C ALA A 114 16.68 -11.06 -5.45
N LEU A 115 15.91 -10.49 -4.53
CA LEU A 115 14.95 -11.25 -3.72
C LEU A 115 13.85 -11.89 -4.57
N ILE A 116 13.30 -11.14 -5.52
CA ILE A 116 12.22 -11.65 -6.37
C ILE A 116 12.72 -12.66 -7.40
N ASP A 117 13.96 -12.52 -7.85
CA ASP A 117 14.58 -13.50 -8.74
C ASP A 117 14.81 -14.85 -8.04
N ILE A 118 15.38 -14.84 -6.83
CA ILE A 118 15.64 -16.10 -6.09
C ILE A 118 14.34 -16.77 -5.58
N ASP A 119 13.34 -15.98 -5.21
CA ASP A 119 12.03 -16.46 -4.74
C ASP A 119 10.97 -16.43 -5.86
N ARG A 120 11.37 -16.51 -7.13
CA ARG A 120 10.47 -16.42 -8.29
C ARG A 120 9.29 -17.41 -8.26
N GLU A 121 9.53 -18.60 -7.73
CA GLU A 121 8.50 -19.64 -7.58
C GLU A 121 7.41 -19.26 -6.57
N TRP A 122 7.71 -18.38 -5.61
CA TRP A 122 6.72 -17.83 -4.68
C TRP A 122 5.78 -16.81 -5.31
N VAL A 123 6.04 -16.35 -6.54
CA VAL A 123 5.10 -15.49 -7.27
C VAL A 123 3.98 -16.35 -7.86
N PRO A 124 2.76 -16.31 -7.30
CA PRO A 124 1.67 -17.14 -7.79
C PRO A 124 1.22 -16.66 -9.18
N GLN A 125 0.87 -17.62 -10.03
CA GLN A 125 0.28 -17.34 -11.34
C GLN A 125 -1.24 -17.18 -11.22
N GLY A 126 -1.84 -16.48 -12.17
CA GLY A 126 -3.29 -16.39 -12.32
C GLY A 126 -3.87 -15.04 -11.89
N GLU A 127 -5.07 -14.76 -12.38
CA GLU A 127 -5.75 -13.50 -12.16
C GLU A 127 -5.96 -13.22 -10.67
N GLY A 128 -5.67 -11.98 -10.24
CA GLY A 128 -5.81 -11.56 -8.85
C GLY A 128 -4.73 -12.10 -7.90
N ASN A 129 -3.83 -12.95 -8.37
CA ASN A 129 -2.70 -13.46 -7.59
C ASN A 129 -1.46 -12.59 -7.78
N SER A 130 -0.68 -12.42 -6.72
CA SER A 130 0.59 -11.67 -6.76
C SER A 130 1.49 -12.09 -5.58
N LEU A 131 2.76 -11.68 -5.62
CA LEU A 131 3.63 -11.70 -4.44
C LEU A 131 3.68 -10.28 -3.88
N TYR A 132 3.15 -10.06 -2.70
CA TYR A 132 3.23 -8.77 -2.01
C TYR A 132 4.59 -8.62 -1.34
N ILE A 133 5.17 -7.43 -1.48
CA ILE A 133 6.52 -7.13 -1.07
C ILE A 133 6.47 -5.98 -0.07
N ARG A 134 7.13 -6.19 1.07
CA ARG A 134 7.17 -5.27 2.22
C ARG A 134 8.62 -4.85 2.50
N PRO A 135 9.10 -3.76 1.88
CA PRO A 135 10.27 -3.05 2.37
C PRO A 135 9.95 -2.32 3.68
N LEU A 136 10.90 -2.25 4.62
CA LEU A 136 10.74 -1.55 5.89
C LEU A 136 12.06 -0.97 6.38
N ILE A 137 12.01 0.19 7.04
CA ILE A 137 13.12 0.80 7.77
C ILE A 137 12.65 1.01 9.22
N PHE A 138 13.41 0.53 10.20
CA PHE A 138 13.06 0.70 11.61
C PHE A 138 14.29 0.86 12.50
N ALA A 139 14.13 1.63 13.57
CA ALA A 139 15.17 1.85 14.56
C ALA A 139 15.46 0.58 15.39
N THR A 140 16.72 0.15 15.39
CA THR A 140 17.20 -1.07 16.08
C THR A 140 18.07 -0.79 17.29
N GLU A 141 18.33 0.48 17.61
CA GLU A 141 19.12 0.83 18.79
C GLU A 141 18.40 0.44 20.08
N GLU A 142 19.12 -0.18 21.01
CA GLU A 142 18.59 -0.58 22.32
C GLU A 142 18.86 0.53 23.34
N ALA A 143 17.88 1.43 23.49
CA ALA A 143 17.95 2.55 24.42
C ALA A 143 16.54 3.08 24.74
N LEU A 144 16.32 3.47 26.00
CA LEU A 144 15.09 4.13 26.45
C LEU A 144 15.21 5.65 26.49
N LYS A 145 16.17 6.22 25.77
CA LYS A 145 16.29 7.67 25.64
C LYS A 145 15.54 8.10 24.38
N ALA A 146 14.50 8.92 24.54
CA ALA A 146 13.76 9.50 23.43
C ALA A 146 14.64 10.49 22.64
N ARG A 147 15.18 10.02 21.50
CA ARG A 147 15.96 10.79 20.53
C ARG A 147 15.93 10.08 19.17
N VAL A 148 16.59 10.64 18.17
CA VAL A 148 16.89 9.94 16.91
C VAL A 148 17.82 8.76 17.21
N SER A 149 17.49 7.59 16.65
CA SER A 149 18.32 6.39 16.75
C SER A 149 19.64 6.53 15.96
N ASN A 150 20.68 5.86 16.42
CA ASN A 150 21.96 5.72 15.70
C ASN A 150 22.05 4.40 14.91
N LYS A 151 21.12 3.47 15.16
CA LYS A 151 21.06 2.16 14.49
C LYS A 151 19.71 1.93 13.83
N TYR A 152 19.74 1.46 12.60
CA TYR A 152 18.55 1.12 11.84
C TYR A 152 18.75 -0.20 11.10
N MET A 153 17.65 -0.78 10.66
CA MET A 153 17.65 -1.87 9.71
C MET A 153 16.71 -1.54 8.56
N PHE A 154 17.19 -1.73 7.34
CA PHE A 154 16.37 -1.90 6.15
C PHE A 154 16.16 -3.38 5.93
N ALA A 155 14.91 -3.79 5.70
CA ALA A 155 14.60 -5.16 5.34
C ALA A 155 13.56 -5.22 4.21
N ILE A 156 13.54 -6.32 3.46
CA ILE A 156 12.47 -6.65 2.52
C ILE A 156 12.00 -8.07 2.80
N VAL A 157 10.70 -8.23 3.04
CA VAL A 157 10.05 -9.54 3.14
C VAL A 157 8.94 -9.65 2.10
N ALA A 158 8.62 -10.86 1.65
CA ALA A 158 7.59 -11.10 0.65
C ALA A 158 6.60 -12.16 1.10
N THR A 159 5.33 -12.01 0.70
CA THR A 159 4.21 -12.88 1.08
C THR A 159 3.25 -13.05 -0.10
N PRO A 160 2.81 -14.28 -0.43
CA PRO A 160 1.79 -14.49 -1.45
C PRO A 160 0.51 -13.71 -1.11
N ALA A 161 -0.15 -13.19 -2.14
CA ALA A 161 -1.37 -12.40 -2.01
C ALA A 161 -2.40 -12.81 -3.07
N LYS A 162 -3.67 -12.84 -2.67
CA LYS A 162 -4.85 -12.93 -3.54
C LYS A 162 -5.66 -11.64 -3.48
N MET A 163 -6.76 -11.57 -4.24
CA MET A 163 -7.77 -10.53 -4.06
C MET A 163 -8.23 -10.45 -2.60
N TYR A 164 -8.20 -9.24 -2.05
CA TYR A 164 -8.37 -8.99 -0.62
C TYR A 164 -9.85 -8.87 -0.22
N TYR A 165 -10.66 -8.17 -1.03
CA TYR A 165 -12.10 -8.03 -0.84
C TYR A 165 -12.84 -8.61 -2.03
N THR A 166 -13.84 -9.46 -1.76
CA THR A 166 -14.77 -9.98 -2.77
C THR A 166 -16.10 -9.22 -2.77
N GLU A 167 -16.44 -8.57 -1.64
CA GLU A 167 -17.70 -7.85 -1.46
C GLU A 167 -17.47 -6.34 -1.27
N PRO A 168 -18.39 -5.48 -1.74
CA PRO A 168 -18.39 -4.06 -1.43
C PRO A 168 -18.44 -3.79 0.07
N VAL A 169 -17.73 -2.75 0.52
CA VAL A 169 -17.63 -2.40 1.95
C VAL A 169 -18.53 -1.22 2.32
N SER A 170 -19.06 -1.22 3.52
CA SER A 170 -19.74 -0.06 4.11
C SER A 170 -18.74 0.78 4.90
N VAL A 171 -18.78 2.10 4.74
CA VAL A 171 -17.79 3.01 5.34
C VAL A 171 -18.44 4.07 6.20
N LYS A 172 -17.87 4.38 7.36
CA LYS A 172 -18.26 5.51 8.21
C LYS A 172 -17.41 6.73 7.88
N ILE A 173 -18.02 7.86 7.57
CA ILE A 173 -17.32 9.14 7.45
C ILE A 173 -17.01 9.63 8.87
N SER A 174 -15.73 9.86 9.15
CA SER A 174 -15.28 10.37 10.45
C SER A 174 -15.73 11.82 10.65
N ASP A 175 -16.27 12.11 11.82
CA ASP A 175 -16.71 13.43 12.29
C ASP A 175 -16.02 13.86 13.59
N HIS A 176 -15.09 13.04 14.09
CA HIS A 176 -14.40 13.27 15.36
C HIS A 176 -12.92 12.88 15.34
N TYR A 177 -12.58 11.71 14.79
CA TYR A 177 -11.20 11.23 14.75
C TYR A 177 -10.51 11.61 13.44
N SER A 178 -9.26 12.05 13.54
CA SER A 178 -8.46 12.47 12.40
C SER A 178 -7.30 11.51 12.20
N ARG A 179 -7.01 11.16 10.94
CA ARG A 179 -5.90 10.26 10.59
C ARG A 179 -4.55 10.92 10.78
N ALA A 180 -4.46 12.20 10.41
CA ALA A 180 -3.25 13.00 10.43
C ALA A 180 -3.62 14.48 10.50
N ALA A 181 -2.74 15.29 11.07
CA ALA A 181 -2.87 16.73 11.15
C ALA A 181 -1.84 17.44 10.25
N SER A 182 -2.09 18.70 9.90
CA SER A 182 -1.14 19.52 9.15
C SER A 182 0.15 19.72 9.96
N GLY A 183 1.32 19.65 9.33
CA GLY A 183 2.63 19.56 10.00
C GLY A 183 2.94 18.19 10.62
N GLY A 184 2.01 17.23 10.57
CA GLY A 184 2.17 15.88 11.09
C GLY A 184 3.02 14.97 10.19
N VAL A 185 2.85 13.64 10.36
CA VAL A 185 3.57 12.61 9.60
C VAL A 185 2.66 11.86 8.62
N GLY A 186 1.48 12.41 8.30
CA GLY A 186 0.46 11.75 7.48
C GLY A 186 0.92 11.37 6.07
N SER A 187 1.73 12.23 5.44
CA SER A 187 2.32 12.02 4.11
C SER A 187 3.41 10.95 4.07
N ALA A 188 3.96 10.55 5.22
CA ALA A 188 4.91 9.46 5.33
C ALA A 188 4.17 8.13 5.58
N LYS A 189 4.70 7.04 5.03
CA LYS A 189 4.20 5.69 5.32
C LYS A 189 4.77 5.16 6.65
N ALA A 190 4.58 5.97 7.69
CA ALA A 190 5.09 5.75 9.04
C ALA A 190 4.23 4.72 9.79
N ALA A 191 4.86 3.83 10.56
CA ALA A 191 4.15 2.81 11.33
C ALA A 191 3.15 3.42 12.33
N GLY A 192 3.51 4.54 12.97
CA GLY A 192 2.65 5.23 13.93
C GLY A 192 1.30 5.70 13.37
N ASN A 193 1.23 6.06 12.07
CA ASN A 193 -0.02 6.45 11.42
C ASN A 193 -1.06 5.31 11.43
N TYR A 194 -0.59 4.07 11.28
CA TYR A 194 -1.45 2.89 11.28
C TYR A 194 -1.86 2.49 12.70
N ALA A 195 -0.93 2.55 13.65
CA ALA A 195 -1.24 2.28 15.05
C ALA A 195 -2.33 3.22 15.59
N ALA A 196 -2.25 4.52 15.26
CA ALA A 196 -3.24 5.52 15.66
C ALA A 196 -4.62 5.31 15.01
N SER A 197 -4.68 4.64 13.85
CA SER A 197 -5.92 4.46 13.11
C SER A 197 -6.77 3.28 13.60
N PHE A 198 -6.20 2.35 14.38
CA PHE A 198 -6.87 1.11 14.77
C PHE A 198 -8.08 1.35 15.68
N TYR A 199 -7.96 2.20 16.71
CA TYR A 199 -9.05 2.44 17.65
C TYR A 199 -10.28 3.09 16.98
N PRO A 200 -10.16 4.19 16.20
CA PRO A 200 -11.31 4.74 15.50
C PRO A 200 -11.92 3.76 14.47
N THR A 201 -11.08 2.96 13.80
CA THR A 201 -11.57 1.93 12.86
C THR A 201 -12.37 0.86 13.60
N GLN A 202 -11.92 0.42 14.78
CA GLN A 202 -12.65 -0.53 15.61
C GLN A 202 -14.01 0.02 16.04
N LEU A 203 -14.11 1.29 16.43
CA LEU A 203 -15.39 1.92 16.78
C LEU A 203 -16.37 1.91 15.59
N ALA A 204 -15.88 2.21 14.38
CA ALA A 204 -16.71 2.10 13.17
C ALA A 204 -17.19 0.66 12.92
N MET A 205 -16.35 -0.34 13.19
CA MET A 205 -16.73 -1.76 13.11
C MET A 205 -17.78 -2.16 14.14
N GLU A 206 -17.68 -1.66 15.36
CA GLU A 206 -18.67 -1.89 16.42
C GLU A 206 -20.04 -1.27 16.06
N GLU A 207 -20.05 -0.23 15.23
CA GLU A 207 -21.27 0.38 14.66
C GLU A 207 -21.80 -0.32 13.40
N GLY A 208 -21.14 -1.38 12.92
CA GLY A 208 -21.57 -2.15 11.75
C GLY A 208 -21.12 -1.58 10.41
N TYR A 209 -20.00 -0.85 10.39
CA TYR A 209 -19.26 -0.47 9.18
C TYR A 209 -18.01 -1.33 9.03
N ASP A 210 -17.48 -1.44 7.81
CA ASP A 210 -16.28 -2.26 7.55
C ASP A 210 -15.00 -1.42 7.60
N GLN A 211 -15.11 -0.13 7.31
CA GLN A 211 -14.00 0.82 7.22
C GLN A 211 -14.45 2.25 7.56
N ILE A 212 -13.48 3.16 7.61
CA ILE A 212 -13.68 4.59 7.87
C ILE A 212 -13.25 5.43 6.65
N ILE A 213 -13.96 6.52 6.35
CA ILE A 213 -13.45 7.63 5.54
C ILE A 213 -12.92 8.69 6.50
N TRP A 214 -11.65 9.00 6.39
CA TRP A 214 -11.00 10.07 7.13
C TRP A 214 -11.36 11.41 6.52
N THR A 215 -11.57 12.38 7.40
CA THR A 215 -11.80 13.77 7.06
C THR A 215 -10.70 14.66 7.63
N ASP A 216 -10.65 15.92 7.20
CA ASP A 216 -9.64 16.86 7.66
C ASP A 216 -9.65 17.06 9.19
N ASP A 217 -8.47 17.30 9.72
CA ASP A 217 -8.20 17.38 11.15
C ASP A 217 -8.88 18.54 11.89
N ALA A 218 -9.24 19.60 11.18
CA ALA A 218 -9.69 20.85 11.80
C ALA A 218 -11.20 20.98 11.83
N THR A 219 -11.87 20.62 10.74
CA THR A 219 -13.31 20.86 10.53
C THR A 219 -14.11 19.59 10.29
N HIS A 220 -13.46 18.49 9.91
CA HIS A 220 -14.12 17.27 9.45
C HIS A 220 -15.12 17.51 8.29
N GLU A 221 -14.91 18.55 7.49
CA GLU A 221 -15.77 18.93 6.37
C GLU A 221 -15.27 18.39 5.03
N TYR A 222 -14.02 17.93 4.94
CA TYR A 222 -13.39 17.50 3.69
C TYR A 222 -12.88 16.06 3.78
N PHE A 223 -13.14 15.24 2.75
CA PHE A 223 -12.56 13.91 2.65
C PHE A 223 -11.03 13.96 2.47
N GLU A 224 -10.33 13.00 3.06
CA GLU A 224 -8.88 12.81 2.89
C GLU A 224 -8.54 11.42 2.33
N GLU A 225 -8.86 10.36 3.07
CA GLU A 225 -8.50 8.97 2.77
C GLU A 225 -9.62 8.02 3.23
N SER A 226 -9.56 6.73 2.87
CA SER A 226 -10.44 5.69 3.39
C SER A 226 -9.64 4.53 3.97
N GLY A 227 -9.72 4.32 5.28
CA GLY A 227 -8.92 3.33 5.99
C GLY A 227 -7.42 3.57 5.78
N THR A 228 -6.81 2.77 4.90
CA THR A 228 -5.40 2.88 4.51
C THR A 228 -5.20 3.12 3.01
N MET A 229 -6.25 3.63 2.36
CA MET A 229 -6.39 3.83 0.91
C MET A 229 -6.65 5.31 0.61
N ASN A 230 -6.27 5.75 -0.58
CA ASN A 230 -6.80 7.02 -1.09
C ASN A 230 -8.27 6.84 -1.50
N VAL A 231 -9.07 7.90 -1.43
CA VAL A 231 -10.50 7.87 -1.77
C VAL A 231 -10.78 8.59 -3.09
N PHE A 232 -11.75 8.06 -3.83
CA PHE A 232 -12.29 8.62 -5.05
C PHE A 232 -13.82 8.65 -4.98
N VAL A 233 -14.41 9.65 -5.62
CA VAL A 233 -15.85 9.89 -5.67
C VAL A 233 -16.24 10.17 -7.11
N ARG A 234 -17.33 9.57 -7.61
CA ARG A 234 -17.92 9.93 -8.91
C ARG A 234 -19.27 10.58 -8.70
N ILE A 235 -19.38 11.84 -9.14
CA ILE A 235 -20.65 12.59 -9.18
C ILE A 235 -20.95 12.87 -10.65
N ASN A 236 -22.08 12.38 -11.14
CA ASN A 236 -22.40 12.28 -12.55
C ASN A 236 -21.27 11.54 -13.31
N ASP A 237 -20.62 12.20 -14.27
CA ASP A 237 -19.54 11.62 -15.08
C ASP A 237 -18.16 12.17 -14.71
N THR A 238 -18.06 12.94 -13.63
CA THR A 238 -16.79 13.50 -13.15
C THR A 238 -16.28 12.71 -11.94
N ILE A 239 -15.02 12.31 -12.01
CA ILE A 239 -14.27 11.70 -10.91
C ILE A 239 -13.60 12.80 -10.07
N TYR A 240 -13.67 12.67 -8.74
CA TYR A 240 -13.01 13.55 -7.77
C TYR A 240 -12.10 12.72 -6.87
N THR A 241 -10.93 13.25 -6.54
CA THR A 241 -10.08 12.72 -5.47
C THR A 241 -9.36 13.89 -4.76
N PRO A 242 -9.20 13.85 -3.42
CA PRO A 242 -8.51 14.90 -2.70
C PRO A 242 -7.06 15.09 -3.20
N PRO A 243 -6.50 16.32 -3.20
CA PRO A 243 -5.09 16.55 -3.49
C PRO A 243 -4.22 15.90 -2.40
N THR A 244 -3.03 15.42 -2.78
CA THR A 244 -2.03 14.98 -1.80
C THR A 244 -1.56 16.18 -0.97
N SER A 245 -1.22 15.94 0.30
CA SER A 245 -0.82 16.99 1.23
C SER A 245 0.07 16.40 2.32
N GLU A 246 0.46 17.19 3.32
CA GLU A 246 1.14 16.68 4.51
C GLU A 246 0.30 15.64 5.29
N LYS A 247 -1.01 15.60 5.02
CA LYS A 247 -2.00 14.70 5.63
C LYS A 247 -2.46 13.57 4.72
N ILE A 248 -2.20 13.63 3.42
CA ILE A 248 -2.71 12.65 2.45
C ILE A 248 -1.54 12.00 1.73
N LEU A 249 -1.44 10.68 1.88
CA LEU A 249 -0.36 9.88 1.29
C LEU A 249 -0.41 9.96 -0.24
N ASP A 250 0.76 10.17 -0.84
CA ASP A 250 0.96 10.12 -2.28
C ASP A 250 0.97 8.66 -2.77
N GLY A 251 -0.24 8.11 -3.00
CA GLY A 251 -0.46 6.73 -3.38
C GLY A 251 -0.05 6.42 -4.82
N VAL A 252 0.83 5.43 -5.03
CA VAL A 252 1.17 4.93 -6.37
C VAL A 252 -0.08 4.45 -7.15
N THR A 253 -1.00 3.76 -6.47
CA THR A 253 -2.27 3.33 -7.09
C THR A 253 -3.16 4.51 -7.44
N ARG A 254 -3.25 5.53 -6.56
CA ARG A 254 -3.99 6.77 -6.83
C ARG A 254 -3.45 7.48 -8.07
N ASP A 255 -2.15 7.69 -8.15
CA ASP A 255 -1.51 8.29 -9.33
C ASP A 255 -1.80 7.46 -10.60
N SER A 256 -1.70 6.14 -10.51
CA SER A 256 -1.99 5.25 -11.64
C SER A 256 -3.45 5.36 -12.11
N PHE A 257 -4.41 5.40 -11.18
CA PHE A 257 -5.83 5.61 -11.49
C PHE A 257 -6.09 6.95 -12.17
N ILE A 258 -5.43 8.02 -11.73
CA ILE A 258 -5.58 9.35 -12.35
C ILE A 258 -5.10 9.32 -13.80
N GLN A 259 -3.97 8.67 -14.08
CA GLN A 259 -3.42 8.59 -15.43
C GLN A 259 -4.27 7.67 -16.34
N LEU A 260 -4.77 6.55 -15.81
CA LEU A 260 -5.68 5.66 -16.54
C LEU A 260 -7.01 6.34 -16.86
N ALA A 261 -7.60 7.08 -15.92
CA ALA A 261 -8.82 7.86 -16.14
C ALA A 261 -8.61 8.88 -17.28
N LYS A 262 -7.49 9.61 -17.27
CA LYS A 262 -7.13 10.54 -18.35
C LYS A 262 -6.96 9.85 -19.70
N LYS A 263 -6.29 8.69 -19.74
CA LYS A 263 -6.10 7.88 -20.96
C LYS A 263 -7.44 7.42 -21.53
N ARG A 264 -8.39 7.05 -20.67
CA ARG A 264 -9.77 6.67 -21.04
C ARG A 264 -10.63 7.86 -21.49
N GLY A 265 -10.20 9.10 -21.21
CA GLY A 265 -10.99 10.31 -21.48
C GLY A 265 -12.03 10.61 -20.40
N PHE A 266 -11.96 9.99 -19.23
CA PHE A 266 -12.82 10.34 -18.10
C PHE A 266 -12.43 11.70 -17.53
N GLU A 267 -13.42 12.53 -17.22
CA GLU A 267 -13.17 13.79 -16.52
C GLU A 267 -12.75 13.48 -15.08
N ILE A 268 -11.59 13.99 -14.67
CA ILE A 268 -11.07 13.81 -13.32
C ILE A 268 -10.54 15.11 -12.74
N LYS A 269 -10.97 15.43 -11.52
CA LYS A 269 -10.57 16.61 -10.76
C LYS A 269 -9.85 16.23 -9.47
N VAL A 270 -8.67 16.81 -9.28
CA VAL A 270 -7.87 16.66 -8.06
C VAL A 270 -8.11 17.89 -7.20
N GLU A 271 -9.17 17.86 -6.40
CA GLU A 271 -9.69 19.01 -5.65
C GLU A 271 -10.23 18.56 -4.28
N PRO A 272 -10.27 19.44 -3.27
CA PRO A 272 -10.91 19.12 -2.00
C PRO A 272 -12.37 18.70 -2.19
N ILE A 273 -12.78 17.62 -1.53
CA ILE A 273 -14.14 17.08 -1.63
C ILE A 273 -14.86 17.33 -0.31
N LYS A 274 -15.91 18.14 -0.32
CA LYS A 274 -16.70 18.38 0.90
C LYS A 274 -17.61 17.20 1.19
N VAL A 275 -17.67 16.79 2.45
CA VAL A 275 -18.63 15.79 2.96
C VAL A 275 -20.04 16.19 2.55
N LYS A 276 -20.42 17.46 2.77
CA LYS A 276 -21.74 17.98 2.42
C LYS A 276 -22.11 17.76 0.96
N ASP A 277 -21.18 18.01 0.04
CA ASP A 277 -21.43 17.91 -1.40
C ASP A 277 -21.67 16.45 -1.80
N VAL A 278 -20.93 15.51 -1.21
CA VAL A 278 -21.13 14.06 -1.39
C VAL A 278 -22.51 13.62 -0.88
N MET A 279 -22.89 14.09 0.32
CA MET A 279 -24.19 13.76 0.92
C MET A 279 -25.36 14.36 0.14
N GLU A 280 -25.21 15.58 -0.39
CA GLU A 280 -26.20 16.20 -1.28
C GLU A 280 -26.32 15.43 -2.60
N ALA A 281 -25.18 15.07 -3.20
CA ALA A 281 -25.14 14.26 -4.41
C ALA A 281 -25.78 12.88 -4.22
N GLN A 282 -25.63 12.26 -3.05
CA GLN A 282 -26.33 11.02 -2.71
C GLN A 282 -27.84 11.24 -2.70
N ARG A 283 -28.31 12.28 -2.01
CA ARG A 283 -29.74 12.55 -1.82
C ARG A 283 -30.47 12.94 -3.11
N ASN A 284 -29.77 13.59 -4.03
CA ASN A 284 -30.33 14.00 -5.32
C ASN A 284 -30.06 12.99 -6.47
N GLY A 285 -29.42 11.84 -6.18
CA GLY A 285 -29.18 10.76 -7.15
C GLY A 285 -28.04 11.00 -8.16
N THR A 286 -27.23 12.04 -7.95
CA THR A 286 -26.08 12.35 -8.81
C THR A 286 -24.79 11.64 -8.37
N LEU A 287 -24.68 11.20 -7.11
CA LEU A 287 -23.57 10.35 -6.65
C LEU A 287 -23.69 8.95 -7.27
N LYS A 288 -22.69 8.54 -8.04
CA LYS A 288 -22.68 7.25 -8.75
C LYS A 288 -21.88 6.17 -8.05
N GLU A 289 -20.73 6.49 -7.46
CA GLU A 289 -19.92 5.52 -6.72
C GLU A 289 -18.88 6.25 -5.87
N VAL A 290 -18.47 5.61 -4.78
CA VAL A 290 -17.33 6.00 -3.94
C VAL A 290 -16.47 4.76 -3.77
N TRP A 291 -15.14 4.91 -3.87
CA TRP A 291 -14.24 3.78 -3.75
C TRP A 291 -12.89 4.18 -3.16
N GLY A 292 -12.22 3.20 -2.54
CA GLY A 292 -10.85 3.29 -2.08
C GLY A 292 -9.88 2.68 -3.09
N VAL A 293 -8.66 3.19 -3.18
CA VAL A 293 -7.57 2.60 -3.96
C VAL A 293 -6.27 2.47 -3.16
N GLY A 294 -5.55 1.37 -3.35
CA GLY A 294 -4.26 1.12 -2.70
C GLY A 294 -3.66 -0.23 -3.08
N THR A 295 -2.34 -0.41 -2.89
CA THR A 295 -1.62 -1.59 -3.39
C THR A 295 -2.25 -2.94 -2.98
N ALA A 296 -2.67 -3.08 -1.71
CA ALA A 296 -3.16 -4.35 -1.19
C ALA A 296 -4.43 -4.81 -1.91
N VAL A 297 -5.39 -3.90 -2.06
CA VAL A 297 -6.74 -4.17 -2.60
C VAL A 297 -6.88 -3.88 -4.08
N VAL A 298 -5.94 -3.10 -4.65
CA VAL A 298 -6.09 -2.35 -5.92
C VAL A 298 -7.22 -1.32 -5.81
N THR A 299 -8.46 -1.79 -5.70
CA THR A 299 -9.68 -0.99 -5.55
C THR A 299 -10.67 -1.68 -4.62
N THR A 300 -11.45 -0.90 -3.88
CA THR A 300 -12.60 -1.38 -3.11
C THR A 300 -13.78 -0.43 -3.31
N VAL A 301 -14.82 -0.92 -3.96
CA VAL A 301 -16.09 -0.18 -4.16
C VAL A 301 -16.89 -0.19 -2.86
N PHE A 302 -17.51 0.94 -2.54
CA PHE A 302 -18.32 1.07 -1.34
C PHE A 302 -19.80 0.81 -1.65
N GLN A 303 -20.49 0.11 -0.75
CA GLN A 303 -21.94 -0.09 -0.83
C GLN A 303 -22.74 0.94 -0.04
N ALA A 304 -22.16 1.53 1.01
CA ALA A 304 -22.88 2.49 1.85
C ALA A 304 -21.93 3.49 2.53
N LEU A 305 -22.45 4.69 2.78
CA LEU A 305 -21.81 5.76 3.56
C LEU A 305 -22.56 6.00 4.87
N GLY A 306 -21.87 5.93 5.98
CA GLY A 306 -22.37 6.32 7.30
C GLY A 306 -21.98 7.75 7.66
N TYR A 307 -22.94 8.62 8.00
CA TYR A 307 -22.65 9.98 8.46
C TYR A 307 -23.80 10.53 9.31
N ASN A 308 -23.49 11.17 10.44
CA ASN A 308 -24.47 11.77 11.37
C ASN A 308 -25.64 10.84 11.76
N GLY A 309 -25.35 9.55 11.96
CA GLY A 309 -26.34 8.53 12.32
C GLY A 309 -27.18 7.99 11.17
N GLU A 310 -27.00 8.49 9.95
CA GLU A 310 -27.61 7.94 8.73
C GLU A 310 -26.66 6.94 8.07
N LYS A 311 -27.20 5.82 7.56
CA LYS A 311 -26.49 4.90 6.66
C LYS A 311 -27.15 4.97 5.29
N LEU A 312 -26.42 5.53 4.33
CA LEU A 312 -26.91 5.81 2.98
C LEU A 312 -26.32 4.80 2.00
N GLU A 313 -27.18 3.97 1.42
CA GLU A 313 -26.79 3.03 0.37
C GLU A 313 -26.36 3.79 -0.89
N LEU A 314 -25.31 3.28 -1.53
CA LEU A 314 -24.81 3.71 -2.83
C LEU A 314 -25.45 2.87 -3.93
N PRO A 315 -25.66 3.43 -5.14
CA PRO A 315 -26.24 2.67 -6.23
C PRO A 315 -25.30 1.53 -6.64
N ARG A 316 -25.88 0.38 -6.98
CA ARG A 316 -25.15 -0.75 -7.55
C ARG A 316 -25.04 -0.56 -9.05
N LEU A 317 -23.81 -0.39 -9.53
CA LEU A 317 -23.49 -0.27 -10.96
C LEU A 317 -23.07 -1.64 -11.49
N SER A 318 -23.33 -1.89 -12.77
CA SER A 318 -22.70 -3.02 -13.49
C SER A 318 -21.20 -2.79 -13.68
N ASP A 319 -20.45 -3.84 -14.00
CA ASP A 319 -19.00 -3.75 -14.25
C ASP A 319 -18.70 -2.83 -15.44
N GLU A 320 -19.61 -2.75 -16.42
CA GLU A 320 -19.51 -1.88 -17.59
C GLU A 320 -19.83 -0.40 -17.28
N GLU A 321 -20.53 -0.12 -16.19
CA GLU A 321 -20.91 1.24 -15.78
C GLU A 321 -20.00 1.82 -14.69
N SER A 322 -19.39 0.97 -13.87
CA SER A 322 -18.51 1.37 -12.77
C SER A 322 -17.14 1.81 -13.28
N PHE A 323 -16.80 3.08 -13.10
CA PHE A 323 -15.47 3.59 -13.41
C PHE A 323 -14.43 2.99 -12.47
N ALA A 324 -14.79 2.68 -11.23
CA ALA A 324 -13.90 2.01 -10.28
C ALA A 324 -13.47 0.61 -10.78
N VAL A 325 -14.42 -0.18 -11.29
CA VAL A 325 -14.15 -1.52 -11.84
C VAL A 325 -13.39 -1.44 -13.16
N ILE A 326 -13.80 -0.57 -14.09
CA ILE A 326 -13.09 -0.38 -15.37
C ILE A 326 -11.61 -0.01 -15.13
N LEU A 327 -11.34 0.96 -14.26
CA LEU A 327 -9.97 1.40 -13.96
C LEU A 327 -9.18 0.33 -13.19
N LYS A 328 -9.83 -0.46 -12.33
CA LYS A 328 -9.22 -1.62 -11.69
C LYS A 328 -8.77 -2.64 -12.74
N ASN A 329 -9.62 -3.00 -13.68
CA ASN A 329 -9.32 -3.98 -14.71
C ASN A 329 -8.18 -3.49 -15.61
N ASP A 330 -8.21 -2.22 -16.03
CA ASP A 330 -7.10 -1.61 -16.78
C ASP A 330 -5.75 -1.73 -16.06
N LEU A 331 -5.75 -1.47 -14.75
CA LEU A 331 -4.52 -1.54 -13.96
C LEU A 331 -4.06 -3.00 -13.76
N VAL A 332 -4.98 -3.92 -13.48
CA VAL A 332 -4.68 -5.34 -13.25
C VAL A 332 -4.17 -5.99 -14.54
N ASP A 333 -4.78 -5.70 -15.69
CA ASP A 333 -4.34 -6.20 -16.99
C ASP A 333 -2.94 -5.70 -17.34
N LEU A 334 -2.67 -4.42 -17.06
CA LEU A 334 -1.34 -3.86 -17.23
C LEU A 334 -0.35 -4.61 -16.32
N GLN A 335 -0.64 -4.70 -15.02
CA GLN A 335 0.23 -5.35 -14.02
C GLN A 335 0.57 -6.81 -14.36
N ASN A 336 -0.37 -7.56 -14.93
CA ASN A 336 -0.21 -8.98 -15.30
C ASN A 336 0.36 -9.18 -16.71
N ASN A 337 0.87 -8.13 -17.34
CA ASN A 337 1.42 -8.19 -18.69
C ASN A 337 0.42 -8.64 -19.78
N LEU A 338 -0.87 -8.33 -19.61
CA LEU A 338 -1.93 -8.71 -20.57
C LEU A 338 -2.21 -7.65 -21.62
N THR A 339 -1.86 -6.38 -21.34
CA THR A 339 -2.04 -5.24 -22.25
C THR A 339 -0.74 -4.51 -22.49
N GLU A 340 -0.72 -3.58 -23.43
CA GLU A 340 0.41 -2.67 -23.60
C GLU A 340 0.57 -1.76 -22.37
N ASP A 341 1.82 -1.44 -22.05
CA ASP A 341 2.17 -0.49 -21.01
C ASP A 341 2.70 0.80 -21.65
N PRO A 342 1.81 1.73 -22.04
CA PRO A 342 2.22 2.98 -22.68
C PRO A 342 2.92 3.95 -21.71
N PHE A 343 2.95 3.63 -20.42
CA PHE A 343 3.53 4.48 -19.38
C PHE A 343 4.92 4.00 -18.92
N GLY A 344 5.34 2.79 -19.32
CA GLY A 344 6.59 2.17 -18.87
C GLY A 344 6.61 1.90 -17.36
N TRP A 345 5.48 1.48 -16.81
CA TRP A 345 5.31 1.18 -15.38
C TRP A 345 5.75 -0.23 -14.97
N ARG A 346 5.87 -1.17 -15.91
CA ARG A 346 6.30 -2.55 -15.63
C ARG A 346 7.80 -2.67 -15.74
N VAL A 347 8.39 -3.32 -14.74
CA VAL A 347 9.82 -3.62 -14.70
C VAL A 347 9.98 -5.13 -14.67
N LEU A 348 10.60 -5.70 -15.71
CA LEU A 348 10.93 -7.11 -15.76
C LEU A 348 11.98 -7.45 -14.69
N VAL A 349 11.82 -8.59 -14.03
CA VAL A 349 12.84 -9.18 -13.16
C VAL A 349 13.63 -10.21 -13.97
N ASP A 350 14.87 -9.88 -14.30
CA ASP A 350 15.78 -10.75 -15.05
C ASP A 350 16.20 -11.98 -14.23
N HIS A 351 16.55 -13.08 -14.92
CA HIS A 351 17.11 -14.31 -14.31
C HIS A 351 18.61 -14.13 -14.00
N ALA A 352 18.96 -13.11 -13.22
CA ALA A 352 20.36 -12.75 -12.96
C ALA A 352 21.08 -13.81 -12.09
N LEU A 353 20.38 -14.43 -11.15
CA LEU A 353 20.97 -15.35 -10.15
C LEU A 353 20.99 -16.82 -10.58
N GLU A 354 20.36 -17.17 -11.70
CA GLU A 354 20.47 -18.51 -12.32
C GLU A 354 21.79 -18.68 -13.08
N THR A 355 22.46 -17.58 -13.42
CA THR A 355 23.68 -17.58 -14.24
C THR A 355 24.98 -17.54 -13.43
N VAL A 356 24.91 -17.53 -12.09
CA VAL A 356 26.04 -17.39 -11.16
C VAL A 356 26.32 -18.68 -10.40
#